data_AF-H8IX82-F1
#
_entry.id   AF-H8IX82-F1
#
_cell.length_a   1.000
_cell.length_b   1.000
_cell.length_c   1.000
_cell.angle_alpha   90.00
_cell.angle_beta   90.00
_cell.angle_gamma   90.00
#
_symmetry.space_group_name_H-M   'P 1'
#
loop_
_entity.id
_entity.type
_entity.pdbx_description
1 polymer ?
#
loop_
_entity_poly.entity_id
_entity_poly.type
_entity_poly.pdbx_seq_one_letter_code
_entity_poly.pdbx_strand_id
1 'polypeptide(L)'
;MLRFAACGIIGLGAALLIAALLLSTYTTSRITKVPLDLDATLVGDGTGTALDSASLSTDHVVVNQNVPLVSQQQISVESPANADVVTLQVGSSLRRTDKQKDSGLLLAIVDTVTLNRKTALAVSDDTHTGGSVQKPRAVNDENPPTAMPLRHDGLSYRFPFHTEKKTYPYFDPIAQKPFDVNYDTEEDVNGLTTYKFTQNVGYNADGKLVAPVAYPSLLAGNEDAKQTTSASMWGVQGGDPNEQITMTRYYAAQRTFWVDPVSGTIVKQTVHADHYFARDPLKPELTLADYKVTSNEDTVESQVNAARDERDRLALWSRVLPITFTAVGLIALVGGGLLASFSLRSESALTDPGLDRGDQDFFGRSGLEEPVPGAEAETEKLPTQRPDLRQESGGDPPGSAGSPGAPGPSGPDEPTEAGPTESNPPGPHDRE
;
A
#
# COMPACT_ATOMS: atom_id res chain seq x y z
N MET A 1 -39.22 21.15 -22.41
CA MET A 1 -37.96 20.40 -22.23
C MET A 1 -36.92 21.17 -21.42
N LEU A 2 -36.52 22.40 -21.80
CA LEU A 2 -35.40 23.15 -21.17
C LEU A 2 -35.40 23.16 -19.62
N ARG A 3 -36.56 23.35 -18.98
CA ARG A 3 -36.70 23.32 -17.50
C ARG A 3 -36.21 22.00 -16.88
N PHE A 4 -36.58 20.85 -17.43
CA PHE A 4 -36.14 19.55 -16.91
C PHE A 4 -34.63 19.36 -17.04
N ALA A 5 -34.03 19.85 -18.14
CA ALA A 5 -32.58 19.86 -18.30
C ALA A 5 -31.89 20.78 -17.27
N ALA A 6 -32.40 22.00 -17.07
CA ALA A 6 -31.87 22.93 -16.07
C ALA A 6 -31.96 22.36 -14.63
N CYS A 7 -33.11 21.79 -14.25
CA CYS A 7 -33.28 21.12 -12.95
C CYS A 7 -32.34 19.91 -12.79
N GLY A 8 -32.16 19.09 -13.84
CA GLY A 8 -31.22 17.97 -13.83
C GLY A 8 -29.77 18.40 -13.64
N ILE A 9 -29.35 19.47 -14.34
CA ILE A 9 -28.01 20.04 -14.22
C ILE A 9 -27.78 20.65 -12.81
N ILE A 10 -28.76 21.36 -12.26
CA ILE A 10 -28.71 21.89 -10.88
C ILE A 10 -28.63 20.74 -9.86
N GLY A 11 -29.43 19.68 -10.03
CA GLY A 11 -29.42 18.51 -9.15
C GLY A 11 -28.08 17.77 -9.17
N LEU A 12 -27.50 17.57 -10.36
CA LEU A 12 -26.16 17.01 -10.53
C LEU A 12 -25.09 17.91 -9.88
N GLY A 13 -25.19 19.22 -10.05
CA GLY A 13 -24.28 20.18 -9.43
C GLY A 13 -24.29 20.10 -7.91
N ALA A 14 -25.47 20.09 -7.29
CA ALA A 14 -25.64 19.91 -5.85
C ALA A 14 -25.12 18.54 -5.37
N ALA A 15 -25.40 17.47 -6.10
CA ALA A 15 -24.91 16.13 -5.77
C ALA A 15 -23.38 16.03 -5.81
N LEU A 16 -22.72 16.67 -6.78
CA LEU A 16 -21.26 16.75 -6.85
C LEU A 16 -20.65 17.55 -5.70
N LEU A 17 -21.27 18.66 -5.27
CA LEU A 17 -20.80 19.40 -4.09
C LEU A 17 -20.96 18.59 -2.80
N ILE A 18 -22.06 17.87 -2.63
CA ILE A 18 -22.27 16.96 -1.48
C ILE A 18 -21.22 15.83 -1.51
N ALA A 19 -20.93 15.25 -2.68
CA ALA A 19 -19.89 14.24 -2.84
C ALA A 19 -18.50 14.81 -2.51
N ALA A 20 -18.15 16.02 -2.97
CA ALA A 20 -16.89 16.67 -2.64
C ALA A 20 -16.70 16.91 -1.13
N LEU A 21 -17.77 17.32 -0.44
CA LEU A 21 -17.79 17.51 1.02
C LEU A 21 -17.61 16.18 1.76
N LEU A 22 -18.30 15.12 1.34
CA LEU A 22 -18.15 13.78 1.92
C LEU A 22 -16.75 13.22 1.67
N LEU A 23 -16.20 13.35 0.46
CA LEU A 23 -14.85 12.85 0.14
C LEU A 23 -13.77 13.53 0.98
N SER A 24 -13.81 14.86 1.08
CA SER A 24 -12.82 15.63 1.86
C SER A 24 -12.90 15.37 3.36
N THR A 25 -14.11 15.26 3.93
CA THR A 25 -14.30 15.12 5.40
C THR A 25 -14.32 13.69 5.91
N TYR A 26 -14.85 12.73 5.14
CA TYR A 26 -15.05 11.35 5.59
C TYR A 26 -14.01 10.37 5.03
N THR A 27 -13.70 10.44 3.73
CA THR A 27 -12.89 9.42 3.06
C THR A 27 -11.44 9.41 3.56
N THR A 28 -10.84 10.57 3.81
CA THR A 28 -9.44 10.69 4.25
C THR A 28 -9.12 9.80 5.46
N SER A 29 -9.90 9.87 6.55
CA SER A 29 -9.69 9.05 7.77
C SER A 29 -10.05 7.55 7.61
N ARG A 30 -10.60 7.16 6.45
CA ARG A 30 -10.86 5.76 6.07
C ARG A 30 -9.74 5.17 5.21
N ILE A 31 -9.01 6.00 4.44
CA ILE A 31 -7.95 5.55 3.52
C ILE A 31 -6.53 5.73 4.07
N THR A 32 -6.29 6.61 5.05
CA THR A 32 -5.01 6.70 5.77
C THR A 32 -4.90 5.51 6.75
N LYS A 33 -4.69 4.32 6.18
CA LYS A 33 -4.63 3.04 6.87
C LYS A 33 -3.64 2.10 6.19
N VAL A 34 -2.84 1.39 6.98
CA VAL A 34 -1.97 0.29 6.50
C VAL A 34 -2.78 -0.63 5.58
N PRO A 35 -2.29 -1.03 4.38
CA PRO A 35 -3.02 -1.90 3.45
C PRO A 35 -3.35 -3.29 4.04
N LEU A 36 -4.21 -4.06 3.37
CA LEU A 36 -4.51 -5.48 3.72
C LEU A 36 -3.89 -6.46 2.72
N ASP A 37 -3.12 -5.91 1.80
CA ASP A 37 -2.62 -6.44 0.55
C ASP A 37 -1.09 -6.17 0.47
N LEU A 38 -0.42 -6.10 1.64
CA LEU A 38 1.03 -6.02 1.73
C LEU A 38 1.65 -7.41 1.51
N ASP A 39 2.32 -7.55 0.36
CA ASP A 39 3.29 -8.60 0.09
C ASP A 39 4.56 -7.91 -0.44
N ALA A 40 5.71 -8.12 0.19
CA ALA A 40 6.94 -7.44 -0.15
C ALA A 40 8.19 -8.27 0.19
N THR A 41 9.10 -8.41 -0.78
CA THR A 41 10.45 -8.95 -0.57
C THR A 41 11.44 -7.80 -0.47
N LEU A 42 12.00 -7.56 0.72
CA LEU A 42 13.04 -6.55 0.93
C LEU A 42 14.41 -7.23 0.97
N VAL A 43 15.34 -6.78 0.14
CA VAL A 43 16.70 -7.31 0.05
C VAL A 43 17.72 -6.22 0.40
N GLY A 44 18.74 -6.58 1.18
CA GLY A 44 19.83 -5.70 1.55
C GLY A 44 21.18 -6.39 1.46
N ASP A 45 22.08 -5.79 0.68
CA ASP A 45 23.43 -6.27 0.43
C ASP A 45 24.42 -5.67 1.44
N GLY A 46 25.53 -6.38 1.69
CA GLY A 46 26.58 -5.90 2.57
C GLY A 46 27.72 -6.89 2.80
N THR A 47 28.50 -6.62 3.84
CA THR A 47 29.58 -7.49 4.30
C THR A 47 29.59 -7.57 5.83
N GLY A 48 30.32 -8.55 6.36
CA GLY A 48 30.48 -8.70 7.78
C GLY A 48 31.49 -9.77 8.17
N THR A 49 31.41 -10.15 9.43
CA THR A 49 32.24 -11.13 10.10
C THR A 49 31.33 -12.21 10.68
N ALA A 50 31.51 -13.46 10.26
CA ALA A 50 30.59 -14.54 10.55
C ALA A 50 31.30 -15.84 10.89
N LEU A 51 30.74 -16.56 11.86
CA LEU A 51 31.12 -17.93 12.18
C LEU A 51 30.93 -18.84 10.96
N ASP A 52 31.91 -19.68 10.65
CA ASP A 52 31.77 -20.73 9.65
C ASP A 52 31.11 -21.95 10.31
N SER A 53 29.86 -22.24 9.96
CA SER A 53 29.06 -23.29 10.60
C SER A 53 29.71 -24.69 10.46
N ALA A 54 30.54 -24.90 9.43
CA ALA A 54 31.31 -26.13 9.26
C ALA A 54 32.43 -26.31 10.30
N SER A 55 32.90 -25.23 10.95
CA SER A 55 33.93 -25.31 12.00
C SER A 55 33.42 -25.89 13.32
N LEU A 56 32.10 -25.90 13.53
CA LEU A 56 31.45 -26.49 14.71
C LEU A 56 31.67 -28.01 14.83
N SER A 57 32.09 -28.68 13.75
CA SER A 57 32.51 -30.09 13.74
C SER A 57 34.04 -30.29 13.73
N THR A 58 34.80 -29.29 14.19
CA THR A 58 36.28 -29.31 14.25
C THR A 58 36.77 -28.83 15.63
N ASP A 59 38.07 -28.97 15.92
CA ASP A 59 38.65 -28.75 17.27
C ASP A 59 38.63 -27.28 17.75
N HIS A 60 38.26 -26.32 16.89
CA HIS A 60 38.10 -24.90 17.22
C HIS A 60 37.08 -24.22 16.30
N VAL A 61 36.38 -23.21 16.81
CA VAL A 61 35.49 -22.38 15.98
C VAL A 61 36.31 -21.45 15.08
N VAL A 62 35.93 -21.36 13.81
CA VAL A 62 36.50 -20.46 12.82
C VAL A 62 35.51 -19.34 12.52
N VAL A 63 35.97 -18.09 12.63
CA VAL A 63 35.22 -16.88 12.26
C VAL A 63 35.87 -16.27 11.02
N ASN A 64 35.11 -16.12 9.94
CA ASN A 64 35.57 -15.49 8.71
C ASN A 64 35.27 -13.98 8.74
N GLN A 65 36.22 -13.17 8.27
CA GLN A 65 36.13 -11.71 8.20
C GLN A 65 35.81 -11.26 6.76
N ASN A 66 35.09 -10.15 6.58
CA ASN A 66 34.73 -9.58 5.28
C ASN A 66 33.99 -10.55 4.33
N VAL A 67 33.14 -11.42 4.87
CA VAL A 67 32.30 -12.30 4.05
C VAL A 67 31.18 -11.48 3.37
N PRO A 68 30.76 -11.84 2.14
CA PRO A 68 29.65 -11.18 1.46
C PRO A 68 28.31 -11.68 2.04
N LEU A 69 27.43 -10.74 2.38
CA LEU A 69 26.19 -11.02 3.10
C LEU A 69 24.98 -10.40 2.38
N VAL A 70 23.90 -11.17 2.33
CA VAL A 70 22.56 -10.75 1.90
C VAL A 70 21.62 -10.91 3.09
N SER A 71 20.89 -9.85 3.40
CA SER A 71 19.71 -9.88 4.25
C SER A 71 18.47 -9.92 3.37
N GLN A 72 17.53 -10.82 3.64
CA GLN A 72 16.23 -10.88 2.98
C GLN A 72 15.11 -10.89 4.02
N GLN A 73 14.10 -10.05 3.82
CA GLN A 73 12.91 -9.96 4.67
C GLN A 73 11.66 -10.04 3.78
N GLN A 74 10.89 -11.13 3.89
CA GLN A 74 9.55 -11.21 3.31
C GLN A 74 8.54 -10.67 4.31
N ILE A 75 7.63 -9.79 3.86
CA ILE A 75 6.45 -9.35 4.61
C ILE A 75 5.21 -9.88 3.90
N SER A 76 4.28 -10.50 4.62
CA SER A 76 2.96 -10.91 4.11
C SER A 76 1.85 -10.56 5.11
N VAL A 77 0.62 -10.35 4.62
CA VAL A 77 -0.56 -10.18 5.49
C VAL A 77 -1.15 -11.53 5.88
N GLU A 78 -1.41 -11.70 7.17
CA GLU A 78 -2.03 -12.88 7.78
C GLU A 78 -3.34 -12.53 8.50
N SER A 79 -4.08 -13.56 8.92
CA SER A 79 -5.27 -13.38 9.77
C SER A 79 -4.90 -13.14 11.24
N PRO A 80 -5.58 -12.21 11.96
CA PRO A 80 -6.69 -11.36 11.51
C PRO A 80 -6.27 -10.12 10.69
N ALA A 81 -6.93 -9.96 9.54
CA ALA A 81 -6.85 -8.79 8.68
C ALA A 81 -8.27 -8.24 8.43
N ASN A 82 -8.56 -7.01 8.85
CA ASN A 82 -9.92 -6.44 8.78
C ASN A 82 -9.94 -4.91 8.67
N ALA A 83 -11.07 -4.28 8.98
CA ALA A 83 -11.23 -2.83 8.89
C ALA A 83 -10.20 -2.05 9.73
N ASP A 84 -9.85 -2.52 10.92
CA ASP A 84 -9.11 -1.72 11.92
C ASP A 84 -7.79 -2.35 12.40
N VAL A 85 -7.61 -3.67 12.28
CA VAL A 85 -6.31 -4.35 12.47
C VAL A 85 -5.84 -5.10 11.23
N VAL A 86 -4.53 -5.28 11.11
CA VAL A 86 -3.86 -6.13 10.12
C VAL A 86 -2.76 -6.91 10.81
N THR A 87 -2.67 -8.21 10.57
CA THR A 87 -1.56 -9.03 11.06
C THR A 87 -0.52 -9.14 9.95
N LEU A 88 0.74 -8.85 10.26
CA LEU A 88 1.87 -9.07 9.38
C LEU A 88 2.63 -10.29 9.87
N GLN A 89 2.99 -11.19 8.96
CA GLN A 89 4.01 -12.20 9.19
C GLN A 89 5.26 -11.79 8.42
N VAL A 90 6.41 -11.83 9.09
CA VAL A 90 7.67 -11.32 8.56
C VAL A 90 8.78 -12.36 8.75
N GLY A 91 9.17 -12.97 7.64
CA GLY A 91 10.29 -13.92 7.57
C GLY A 91 11.58 -13.19 7.23
N SER A 92 12.48 -13.05 8.19
CA SER A 92 13.80 -12.40 8.02
C SER A 92 14.93 -13.43 8.03
N SER A 93 15.91 -13.29 7.14
CA SER A 93 17.12 -14.12 7.13
C SER A 93 18.37 -13.33 6.77
N LEU A 94 19.52 -13.75 7.31
CA LEU A 94 20.85 -13.30 6.93
C LEU A 94 21.64 -14.48 6.37
N ARG A 95 22.21 -14.30 5.17
CA ARG A 95 22.85 -15.37 4.39
C ARG A 95 24.19 -14.92 3.81
N ARG A 96 25.19 -15.80 3.91
CA ARG A 96 26.44 -15.74 3.15
C ARG A 96 26.21 -16.16 1.70
N THR A 97 26.70 -15.38 0.74
CA THR A 97 26.61 -15.69 -0.70
C THR A 97 27.83 -16.45 -1.23
N ASP A 98 28.92 -16.54 -0.47
CA ASP A 98 30.09 -17.39 -0.77
C ASP A 98 29.89 -18.87 -0.39
N LYS A 99 28.74 -19.22 0.20
CA LYS A 99 28.39 -20.54 0.71
C LYS A 99 27.11 -21.07 0.03
N GLN A 100 27.01 -22.39 -0.12
CA GLN A 100 25.97 -23.04 -0.92
C GLN A 100 24.82 -23.57 -0.07
N LYS A 101 23.57 -23.44 -0.56
CA LYS A 101 22.35 -23.88 0.13
C LYS A 101 22.33 -23.43 1.60
N ASP A 102 21.97 -24.31 2.53
CA ASP A 102 21.76 -23.98 3.94
C ASP A 102 23.06 -23.72 4.71
N SER A 103 24.22 -24.15 4.17
CA SER A 103 25.53 -23.78 4.74
C SER A 103 25.84 -22.29 4.69
N GLY A 104 25.08 -21.52 3.89
CA GLY A 104 25.14 -20.06 3.88
C GLY A 104 24.20 -19.37 4.87
N LEU A 105 23.26 -20.07 5.51
CA LEU A 105 22.32 -19.44 6.45
C LEU A 105 23.01 -19.16 7.79
N LEU A 106 23.02 -17.89 8.21
CA LEU A 106 23.58 -17.48 9.51
C LEU A 106 22.50 -17.25 10.56
N LEU A 107 21.44 -16.53 10.18
CA LEU A 107 20.34 -16.14 11.06
C LEU A 107 19.03 -16.29 10.30
N ALA A 108 17.99 -16.76 10.98
CA ALA A 108 16.61 -16.74 10.51
C ALA A 108 15.67 -16.47 11.69
N ILE A 109 14.64 -15.69 11.45
CA ILE A 109 13.54 -15.43 12.39
C ILE A 109 12.25 -15.25 11.60
N VAL A 110 11.16 -15.86 12.06
CA VAL A 110 9.81 -15.52 11.60
C VAL A 110 9.11 -14.87 12.78
N ASP A 111 8.59 -13.68 12.54
CA ASP A 111 7.87 -12.88 13.52
C ASP A 111 6.47 -12.55 13.00
N THR A 112 5.48 -12.48 13.87
CA THR A 112 4.09 -12.23 13.51
C THR A 112 3.51 -11.18 14.46
N VAL A 113 3.02 -10.06 13.92
CA VAL A 113 2.55 -8.91 14.71
C VAL A 113 1.23 -8.34 14.17
N THR A 114 0.29 -8.09 15.07
CA THR A 114 -1.02 -7.49 14.78
C THR A 114 -0.96 -5.98 15.02
N LEU A 115 -1.08 -5.20 13.96
CA LEU A 115 -0.97 -3.74 13.98
C LEU A 115 -2.34 -3.07 13.87
N ASN A 116 -2.53 -1.97 14.60
CA ASN A 116 -3.64 -1.05 14.38
C ASN A 116 -3.41 -0.31 13.06
N ARG A 117 -4.34 -0.45 12.12
CA ARG A 117 -4.17 0.06 10.76
C ARG A 117 -4.05 1.58 10.66
N LYS A 118 -4.51 2.36 11.65
CA LYS A 118 -4.38 3.82 11.66
C LYS A 118 -3.05 4.30 12.25
N THR A 119 -2.57 3.66 13.31
CA THR A 119 -1.40 4.14 14.07
C THR A 119 -0.11 3.36 13.78
N ALA A 120 -0.19 2.23 13.07
CA ALA A 120 0.90 1.28 12.85
C ALA A 120 1.53 0.72 14.15
N LEU A 121 0.89 0.93 15.30
CA LEU A 121 1.28 0.38 16.59
C LEU A 121 0.73 -1.04 16.75
N ALA A 122 1.50 -1.92 17.40
CA ALA A 122 1.05 -3.23 17.84
C ALA A 122 -0.19 -3.15 18.75
N VAL A 123 -1.09 -4.12 18.60
CA VAL A 123 -2.32 -4.25 19.39
C VAL A 123 -2.14 -5.43 20.34
N SER A 124 -1.60 -5.15 21.52
CA SER A 124 -1.44 -6.09 22.62
C SER A 124 -2.23 -5.64 23.86
N ASP A 125 -2.72 -6.62 24.62
CA ASP A 125 -3.39 -6.43 25.90
C ASP A 125 -3.01 -7.59 26.85
N ASP A 126 -3.55 -7.59 28.08
CA ASP A 126 -3.19 -8.57 29.11
C ASP A 126 -3.68 -10.01 28.81
N THR A 127 -4.51 -10.19 27.77
CA THR A 127 -5.05 -11.47 27.27
C THR A 127 -4.58 -11.83 25.86
N HIS A 128 -4.15 -10.85 25.05
CA HIS A 128 -3.62 -11.06 23.71
C HIS A 128 -2.23 -10.43 23.58
N THR A 129 -1.20 -11.24 23.30
CA THR A 129 0.17 -10.74 23.11
C THR A 129 0.34 -9.79 21.92
N GLY A 130 -0.64 -9.71 21.01
CA GLY A 130 -0.56 -8.93 19.78
C GLY A 130 0.44 -9.48 18.76
N GLY A 131 1.12 -10.59 19.06
CA GLY A 131 2.10 -11.21 18.18
C GLY A 131 2.77 -12.45 18.77
N SER A 132 3.71 -13.00 17.99
CA SER A 132 4.45 -14.22 18.30
C SER A 132 5.71 -14.34 17.45
N VAL A 133 6.82 -14.79 18.04
CA VAL A 133 8.04 -15.17 17.29
C VAL A 133 8.08 -16.69 17.15
N GLN A 134 8.47 -17.19 15.98
CA GLN A 134 8.65 -18.61 15.76
C GLN A 134 9.86 -19.13 16.56
N LYS A 135 9.65 -20.22 17.29
CA LYS A 135 10.71 -20.93 18.01
C LYS A 135 11.84 -21.33 17.04
N PRO A 136 13.12 -21.16 17.40
CA PRO A 136 14.26 -21.67 16.64
C PRO A 136 14.16 -23.18 16.40
N ARG A 137 14.61 -23.60 15.22
CA ARG A 137 14.58 -24.99 14.74
C ARG A 137 15.99 -25.42 14.35
N ALA A 138 16.32 -26.69 14.55
CA ALA A 138 17.56 -27.27 14.02
C ALA A 138 17.47 -27.45 12.50
N VAL A 139 18.61 -27.52 11.80
CA VAL A 139 18.66 -27.70 10.33
C VAL A 139 17.93 -28.97 9.88
N ASN A 140 17.95 -30.02 10.71
CA ASN A 140 17.31 -31.31 10.46
C ASN A 140 16.00 -31.49 11.26
N ASP A 141 15.38 -30.40 11.73
CA ASP A 141 14.06 -30.47 12.37
C ASP A 141 12.96 -30.55 11.29
N GLU A 142 12.17 -31.61 11.32
CA GLU A 142 11.01 -31.81 10.43
C GLU A 142 9.67 -31.48 11.11
N ASN A 143 9.66 -31.15 12.41
CA ASN A 143 8.42 -30.84 13.14
C ASN A 143 7.79 -29.53 12.64
N PRO A 144 6.44 -29.40 12.62
CA PRO A 144 5.79 -28.16 12.23
C PRO A 144 6.29 -26.92 13.01
N PRO A 145 6.45 -25.76 12.36
CA PRO A 145 6.87 -24.53 13.03
C PRO A 145 5.99 -24.20 14.25
N THR A 146 6.63 -23.95 15.39
CA THR A 146 5.93 -23.55 16.63
C THR A 146 6.05 -22.04 16.84
N ALA A 147 4.96 -21.32 16.71
CA ALA A 147 4.89 -19.92 17.12
C ALA A 147 4.83 -19.81 18.65
N MET A 148 5.64 -18.93 19.24
CA MET A 148 5.62 -18.63 20.67
C MET A 148 5.03 -17.23 20.90
N PRO A 149 3.89 -17.11 21.62
CA PRO A 149 3.27 -15.82 21.90
C PRO A 149 4.25 -14.84 22.55
N LEU A 150 4.44 -13.68 21.92
CA LEU A 150 5.38 -12.65 22.35
C LEU A 150 4.68 -11.29 22.35
N ARG A 151 4.69 -10.60 23.50
CA ARG A 151 4.09 -9.28 23.63
C ARG A 151 4.83 -8.29 22.72
N HIS A 152 4.10 -7.75 21.75
CA HIS A 152 4.56 -6.66 20.91
C HIS A 152 4.07 -5.32 21.45
N ASP A 153 4.97 -4.34 21.52
CA ASP A 153 4.69 -2.97 21.93
C ASP A 153 5.42 -1.99 20.99
N GLY A 154 4.75 -0.91 20.59
CA GLY A 154 5.29 0.09 19.66
C GLY A 154 5.04 -0.22 18.17
N LEU A 155 5.80 0.43 17.28
CA LEU A 155 5.77 0.21 15.83
C LEU A 155 6.45 -1.10 15.46
N SER A 156 6.10 -1.68 14.32
CA SER A 156 6.82 -2.81 13.72
C SER A 156 6.67 -2.78 12.21
N TYR A 157 7.80 -2.92 11.48
CA TYR A 157 7.91 -3.02 10.01
C TYR A 157 7.40 -1.82 9.19
N ARG A 158 6.71 -0.85 9.81
CA ARG A 158 6.18 0.35 9.15
C ARG A 158 5.95 1.49 10.16
N PHE A 159 5.90 2.72 9.67
CA PHE A 159 5.47 3.91 10.40
C PHE A 159 4.01 4.27 10.04
N PRO A 160 3.31 5.08 10.84
CA PRO A 160 1.96 5.55 10.50
C PRO A 160 1.94 6.49 9.29
N PHE A 161 0.81 6.51 8.57
CA PHE A 161 0.48 7.59 7.64
C PHE A 161 0.61 8.95 8.33
N HIS A 162 1.11 9.96 7.60
CA HIS A 162 1.47 11.26 8.14
C HIS A 162 2.48 11.14 9.31
N THR A 163 3.58 10.42 9.08
CA THR A 163 4.66 10.25 10.07
C THR A 163 5.17 11.61 10.54
N GLU A 164 5.37 11.75 11.85
CA GLU A 164 5.78 12.99 12.51
C GLU A 164 7.28 12.96 12.86
N LYS A 165 7.89 14.15 13.01
CA LYS A 165 9.30 14.30 13.42
C LYS A 165 9.45 14.16 14.94
N LYS A 166 9.28 12.93 15.43
CA LYS A 166 9.35 12.61 16.88
C LYS A 166 9.95 11.22 17.11
N THR A 167 10.29 10.93 18.36
CA THR A 167 10.63 9.59 18.81
C THR A 167 9.39 8.70 18.80
N TYR A 168 9.55 7.45 18.33
CA TYR A 168 8.55 6.40 18.46
C TYR A 168 9.18 5.19 19.18
N PRO A 169 8.42 4.41 19.98
CA PRO A 169 8.84 3.06 20.33
C PRO A 169 8.75 2.16 19.09
N TYR A 170 9.78 1.39 18.78
CA TYR A 170 9.81 0.41 17.69
C TYR A 170 10.30 -0.94 18.21
N PHE A 171 9.57 -2.01 17.90
CA PHE A 171 9.86 -3.36 18.40
C PHE A 171 11.08 -3.98 17.72
N ASP A 172 11.94 -4.61 18.51
CA ASP A 172 13.01 -5.47 18.01
C ASP A 172 12.65 -6.94 18.33
N PRO A 173 12.41 -7.81 17.33
CA PRO A 173 11.99 -9.20 17.56
C PRO A 173 13.14 -10.11 18.01
N ILE A 174 14.40 -9.67 17.87
CA ILE A 174 15.59 -10.39 18.33
C ILE A 174 15.84 -10.09 19.82
N ALA A 175 15.70 -8.82 20.23
CA ALA A 175 15.76 -8.41 21.63
C ALA A 175 14.43 -8.57 22.38
N GLN A 176 13.36 -8.92 21.65
CA GLN A 176 12.00 -9.21 22.14
C GLN A 176 11.36 -8.07 22.96
N LYS A 177 11.65 -6.81 22.61
CA LYS A 177 11.15 -5.61 23.29
C LYS A 177 11.27 -4.34 22.44
N PRO A 178 10.50 -3.26 22.72
CA PRO A 178 10.67 -1.97 22.08
C PRO A 178 11.97 -1.24 22.46
N PHE A 179 12.48 -0.48 21.51
CA PHE A 179 13.52 0.55 21.67
C PHE A 179 13.13 1.82 20.93
N ASP A 180 13.59 2.97 21.41
CA ASP A 180 13.30 4.26 20.80
C ASP A 180 13.96 4.41 19.41
N VAL A 181 13.13 4.66 18.39
CA VAL A 181 13.54 5.08 17.06
C VAL A 181 13.34 6.60 16.95
N ASN A 182 14.45 7.32 16.79
CA ASN A 182 14.51 8.77 16.93
C ASN A 182 14.69 9.45 15.57
N TYR A 183 13.94 10.51 15.28
CA TYR A 183 14.12 11.33 14.08
C TYR A 183 15.49 12.02 14.10
N ASP A 184 16.19 11.99 12.97
CA ASP A 184 17.50 12.59 12.73
C ASP A 184 17.37 13.81 11.80
N THR A 185 17.04 13.58 10.52
CA THR A 185 16.99 14.61 9.47
C THR A 185 15.98 14.24 8.37
N GLU A 186 15.77 15.15 7.42
CA GLU A 186 15.26 14.78 6.10
C GLU A 186 16.43 14.40 5.17
N GLU A 187 16.23 13.41 4.31
CA GLU A 187 17.14 13.02 3.22
C GLU A 187 16.30 12.65 1.98
N ASP A 188 16.83 12.88 0.77
CA ASP A 188 16.18 12.40 -0.46
C ASP A 188 16.62 10.95 -0.77
N VAL A 189 15.65 10.11 -1.14
CA VAL A 189 15.87 8.74 -1.61
C VAL A 189 15.16 8.57 -2.95
N ASN A 190 15.93 8.49 -4.03
CA ASN A 190 15.48 8.32 -5.42
C ASN A 190 14.38 9.31 -5.86
N GLY A 191 14.49 10.58 -5.47
CA GLY A 191 13.49 11.62 -5.76
C GLY A 191 12.24 11.52 -4.87
N LEU A 192 12.44 11.15 -3.61
CA LEU A 192 11.42 11.11 -2.57
C LEU A 192 12.02 11.69 -1.28
N THR A 193 11.46 12.80 -0.79
CA THR A 193 11.84 13.37 0.50
C THR A 193 11.40 12.44 1.63
N THR A 194 12.36 11.87 2.34
CA THR A 194 12.14 10.94 3.45
C THR A 194 12.53 11.57 4.79
N TYR A 195 11.91 11.10 5.87
CA TYR A 195 12.39 11.31 7.22
C TYR A 195 13.31 10.15 7.60
N LYS A 196 14.53 10.48 8.02
CA LYS A 196 15.51 9.52 8.51
C LYS A 196 15.37 9.36 10.02
N PHE A 197 15.30 8.13 10.48
CA PHE A 197 15.26 7.78 11.89
C PHE A 197 16.35 6.76 12.25
N THR A 198 16.85 6.83 13.48
CA THR A 198 17.85 5.87 14.01
C THR A 198 17.35 5.22 15.30
N GLN A 199 17.45 3.90 15.37
CA GLN A 199 17.20 3.07 16.56
C GLN A 199 18.51 2.46 17.03
N ASN A 200 18.79 2.51 18.34
CA ASN A 200 19.97 1.91 18.94
C ASN A 200 19.57 0.86 19.98
N VAL A 201 20.11 -0.35 19.82
CA VAL A 201 19.90 -1.53 20.66
C VAL A 201 21.25 -1.91 21.25
N GLY A 202 21.49 -1.56 22.52
CA GLY A 202 22.74 -1.87 23.23
C GLY A 202 23.98 -1.07 22.84
N TYR A 203 24.01 -0.47 21.65
CA TYR A 203 24.92 0.62 21.30
C TYR A 203 24.40 1.97 21.82
N ASN A 204 25.30 2.96 21.96
CA ASN A 204 24.93 4.37 22.10
C ASN A 204 24.88 5.07 20.71
N ALA A 205 24.58 6.37 20.70
CA ALA A 205 24.52 7.15 19.46
C ALA A 205 25.86 7.20 18.68
N ASP A 206 26.99 7.07 19.37
CA ASP A 206 28.34 7.05 18.76
C ASP A 206 28.73 5.67 18.20
N GLY A 207 27.82 4.68 18.24
CA GLY A 207 28.10 3.29 17.85
C GLY A 207 28.92 2.51 18.88
N LYS A 208 29.14 3.04 20.10
CA LYS A 208 29.86 2.34 21.17
C LYS A 208 28.94 1.37 21.90
N LEU A 209 29.39 0.13 22.08
CA LEU A 209 28.73 -0.89 22.89
C LEU A 209 28.66 -0.46 24.36
N VAL A 210 27.45 -0.41 24.94
CA VAL A 210 27.21 0.09 26.31
C VAL A 210 26.20 -0.71 27.13
N ALA A 211 25.18 -1.31 26.51
CA ALA A 211 24.11 -2.04 27.19
C ALA A 211 23.54 -3.20 26.33
N PRO A 212 24.39 -4.11 25.80
CA PRO A 212 23.95 -5.22 24.96
C PRO A 212 22.91 -6.11 25.62
N VAL A 213 22.01 -6.65 24.80
CA VAL A 213 20.91 -7.50 25.25
C VAL A 213 21.45 -8.93 25.37
N ALA A 214 21.34 -9.55 26.54
CA ALA A 214 21.54 -10.99 26.67
C ALA A 214 20.44 -11.70 25.85
N TYR A 215 20.83 -12.58 24.94
CA TYR A 215 19.94 -13.10 23.90
C TYR A 215 18.72 -13.84 24.51
N PRO A 216 17.48 -13.41 24.23
CA PRO A 216 16.28 -14.00 24.83
C PRO A 216 15.91 -15.30 24.13
N SER A 217 16.50 -16.40 24.60
CA SER A 217 16.20 -17.77 24.15
C SER A 217 14.70 -18.09 24.18
N LEU A 218 14.22 -18.71 23.09
CA LEU A 218 12.92 -19.38 23.01
C LEU A 218 13.02 -20.90 23.27
N LEU A 219 14.20 -21.39 23.63
CA LEU A 219 14.47 -22.77 24.02
C LEU A 219 14.43 -22.91 25.56
N ALA A 220 13.78 -23.95 26.07
CA ALA A 220 13.63 -24.15 27.52
C ALA A 220 14.97 -24.33 28.27
N GLY A 221 15.99 -24.88 27.60
CA GLY A 221 17.35 -25.03 28.13
C GLY A 221 18.22 -23.78 28.03
N ASN A 222 17.79 -22.73 27.31
CA ASN A 222 18.62 -21.57 26.93
C ASN A 222 19.82 -21.91 26.03
N GLU A 223 19.74 -22.99 25.25
CA GLU A 223 20.84 -23.57 24.47
C GLU A 223 21.37 -22.63 23.36
N ASP A 224 20.53 -21.78 22.78
CA ASP A 224 20.91 -20.77 21.78
C ASP A 224 21.30 -19.41 22.40
N ALA A 225 21.20 -19.28 23.73
CA ALA A 225 21.59 -18.12 24.51
C ALA A 225 22.80 -18.36 25.44
N LYS A 226 23.08 -19.61 25.83
CA LYS A 226 24.19 -20.00 26.70
C LYS A 226 24.76 -21.33 26.26
N GLN A 227 26.09 -21.37 26.13
CA GLN A 227 26.83 -22.52 25.62
C GLN A 227 28.04 -22.80 26.51
N THR A 228 28.38 -24.08 26.66
CA THR A 228 29.53 -24.55 27.45
C THR A 228 30.36 -25.51 26.61
N THR A 229 31.58 -25.12 26.29
CA THR A 229 32.54 -25.95 25.56
C THR A 229 33.97 -25.59 25.98
N SER A 230 34.97 -26.30 25.46
CA SER A 230 36.36 -26.15 25.89
C SER A 230 36.96 -24.80 25.51
N ALA A 231 38.00 -24.37 26.22
CA ALA A 231 38.76 -23.17 25.89
C ALA A 231 39.32 -23.22 24.45
N SER A 232 39.73 -24.39 23.97
CA SER A 232 40.16 -24.58 22.57
C SER A 232 39.02 -24.32 21.58
N MET A 233 37.81 -24.82 21.85
CA MET A 233 36.64 -24.60 21.00
C MET A 233 36.29 -23.11 20.89
N TRP A 234 36.35 -22.38 22.01
CA TRP A 234 36.14 -20.93 22.03
C TRP A 234 37.30 -20.11 21.45
N GLY A 235 38.46 -20.71 21.15
CA GLY A 235 39.67 -19.98 20.77
C GLY A 235 40.33 -19.19 21.91
N VAL A 236 39.96 -19.46 23.17
CA VAL A 236 40.47 -18.77 24.36
C VAL A 236 41.92 -19.19 24.63
N GLN A 237 42.84 -18.23 24.55
CA GLN A 237 44.27 -18.45 24.75
C GLN A 237 44.69 -18.27 26.22
N GLY A 238 45.72 -19.01 26.64
CA GLY A 238 46.40 -18.79 27.93
C GLY A 238 45.90 -19.60 29.13
N GLY A 239 45.08 -20.64 28.92
CA GLY A 239 44.62 -21.58 29.96
C GLY A 239 44.84 -23.04 29.59
N ASP A 240 44.16 -23.97 30.28
CA ASP A 240 44.05 -25.36 29.84
C ASP A 240 43.12 -25.43 28.61
N PRO A 241 43.55 -25.95 27.45
CA PRO A 241 42.69 -26.11 26.27
C PRO A 241 41.36 -26.84 26.53
N ASN A 242 41.31 -27.70 27.55
CA ASN A 242 40.16 -28.51 27.94
C ASN A 242 39.29 -27.86 29.03
N GLU A 243 39.61 -26.65 29.49
CA GLU A 243 38.81 -25.93 30.48
C GLU A 243 37.40 -25.66 29.91
N GLN A 244 36.36 -26.20 30.56
CA GLN A 244 34.98 -26.03 30.12
C GLN A 244 34.49 -24.62 30.49
N ILE A 245 34.52 -23.72 29.51
CA ILE A 245 34.09 -22.32 29.65
C ILE A 245 32.63 -22.19 29.20
N THR A 246 31.82 -21.52 30.02
CA THR A 246 30.46 -21.11 29.66
C THR A 246 30.45 -19.67 29.17
N MET A 247 29.92 -19.43 27.98
CA MET A 247 29.67 -18.08 27.45
C MET A 247 28.18 -17.83 27.25
N THR A 248 27.76 -16.56 27.39
CA THR A 248 26.40 -16.10 27.08
C THR A 248 26.42 -15.39 25.73
N ARG A 249 25.41 -15.66 24.90
CA ARG A 249 25.16 -14.93 23.66
C ARG A 249 24.56 -13.57 23.98
N TYR A 250 25.12 -12.54 23.38
CA TYR A 250 24.64 -11.18 23.42
C TYR A 250 24.24 -10.71 22.02
N TYR A 251 23.47 -9.63 22.00
CA TYR A 251 22.97 -8.99 20.80
C TYR A 251 22.97 -7.46 20.97
N ALA A 252 23.45 -6.77 19.94
CA ALA A 252 23.36 -5.32 19.80
C ALA A 252 23.08 -4.96 18.33
N ALA A 253 22.43 -3.84 18.07
CA ALA A 253 22.14 -3.36 16.73
C ALA A 253 21.98 -1.84 16.65
N GLN A 254 22.34 -1.27 15.51
CA GLN A 254 22.00 0.09 15.09
C GLN A 254 21.24 0.00 13.76
N ARG A 255 20.00 0.50 13.75
CA ARG A 255 19.19 0.57 12.53
C ARG A 255 18.96 2.01 12.12
N THR A 256 19.09 2.29 10.83
CA THR A 256 18.65 3.55 10.21
C THR A 256 17.55 3.25 9.21
N PHE A 257 16.44 3.98 9.31
CA PHE A 257 15.27 3.85 8.47
C PHE A 257 15.04 5.17 7.73
N TRP A 258 14.80 5.11 6.42
CA TRP A 258 14.32 6.25 5.64
C TRP A 258 12.84 6.01 5.32
N VAL A 259 12.00 6.93 5.78
CA VAL A 259 10.55 6.76 5.83
C VAL A 259 9.88 7.84 4.97
N ASP A 260 8.99 7.46 4.06
CA ASP A 260 8.14 8.44 3.39
C ASP A 260 7.15 9.07 4.40
N PRO A 261 7.19 10.40 4.64
CA PRO A 261 6.43 11.02 5.71
C PRO A 261 4.92 11.06 5.47
N VAL A 262 4.43 10.71 4.26
CA VAL A 262 3.01 10.74 3.93
C VAL A 262 2.35 9.37 4.12
N SER A 263 2.97 8.31 3.61
CA SER A 263 2.50 6.92 3.73
C SER A 263 2.98 6.22 5.00
N GLY A 264 4.17 6.55 5.50
CA GLY A 264 4.87 5.80 6.56
C GLY A 264 5.62 4.57 6.05
N THR A 265 5.73 4.37 4.73
CA THR A 265 6.53 3.29 4.12
C THR A 265 8.01 3.50 4.41
N ILE A 266 8.69 2.46 4.90
CA ILE A 266 10.16 2.41 4.99
C ILE A 266 10.67 2.12 3.57
N VAL A 267 11.32 3.09 2.94
CA VAL A 267 11.80 2.99 1.55
C VAL A 267 13.27 2.60 1.42
N LYS A 268 14.03 2.72 2.51
CA LYS A 268 15.40 2.25 2.62
C LYS A 268 15.70 1.93 4.08
N GLN A 269 16.51 0.91 4.32
CA GLN A 269 16.96 0.53 5.65
C GLN A 269 18.46 0.20 5.63
N THR A 270 19.18 0.58 6.68
CA THR A 270 20.52 0.09 6.99
C THR A 270 20.47 -0.58 8.35
N VAL A 271 21.05 -1.77 8.46
CA VAL A 271 21.20 -2.50 9.73
C VAL A 271 22.68 -2.79 9.92
N HIS A 272 23.25 -2.27 11.00
CA HIS A 272 24.43 -2.86 11.62
C HIS A 272 23.96 -3.66 12.83
N ALA A 273 24.34 -4.93 12.93
CA ALA A 273 23.97 -5.78 14.05
C ALA A 273 25.07 -6.80 14.37
N ASP A 274 25.23 -7.07 15.66
CA ASP A 274 26.28 -7.91 16.23
C ASP A 274 25.65 -8.95 17.17
N HIS A 275 25.94 -10.22 16.87
CA HIS A 275 25.71 -11.36 17.74
C HIS A 275 27.06 -11.97 18.10
N TYR A 276 27.33 -12.11 19.39
CA TYR A 276 28.58 -12.65 19.89
C TYR A 276 28.36 -13.45 21.17
N PHE A 277 29.29 -14.36 21.47
CA PHE A 277 29.42 -15.02 22.77
C PHE A 277 30.51 -14.32 23.59
N ALA A 278 30.24 -14.15 24.89
CA ALA A 278 31.19 -13.59 25.85
C ALA A 278 30.90 -14.04 27.29
N ARG A 279 31.89 -13.90 28.18
CA ARG A 279 31.76 -13.95 29.65
C ARG A 279 31.45 -12.59 30.26
N ASP A 280 31.94 -11.52 29.64
CA ASP A 280 31.67 -10.12 30.00
C ASP A 280 30.84 -9.47 28.87
N PRO A 281 29.63 -8.95 29.13
CA PRO A 281 28.79 -8.36 28.09
C PRO A 281 29.47 -7.28 27.25
N LEU A 282 30.42 -6.53 27.80
CA LEU A 282 31.10 -5.43 27.12
C LEU A 282 32.43 -5.84 26.46
N LYS A 283 32.74 -7.13 26.41
CA LYS A 283 33.93 -7.68 25.75
C LYS A 283 33.54 -8.89 24.87
N PRO A 284 33.14 -8.69 23.61
CA PRO A 284 32.93 -9.78 22.67
C PRO A 284 34.16 -10.71 22.60
N GLU A 285 33.95 -12.01 22.79
CA GLU A 285 35.04 -13.01 22.74
C GLU A 285 34.98 -13.85 21.45
N LEU A 286 33.77 -14.23 21.02
CA LEU A 286 33.54 -14.94 19.76
C LEU A 286 32.35 -14.33 19.01
N THR A 287 32.59 -13.72 17.85
CA THR A 287 31.53 -13.26 16.93
C THR A 287 30.81 -14.45 16.29
N LEU A 288 29.48 -14.50 16.43
CA LEU A 288 28.60 -15.36 15.65
C LEU A 288 28.29 -14.71 14.30
N ALA A 289 27.84 -13.44 14.34
CA ALA A 289 27.59 -12.60 13.16
C ALA A 289 27.61 -11.11 13.54
N ASP A 290 28.63 -10.38 13.10
CA ASP A 290 28.70 -8.90 13.08
C ASP A 290 28.59 -8.45 11.63
N TYR A 291 27.55 -7.71 11.27
CA TYR A 291 27.23 -7.46 9.87
C TYR A 291 26.62 -6.08 9.63
N LYS A 292 27.00 -5.45 8.52
CA LYS A 292 26.37 -4.22 8.04
C LYS A 292 25.79 -4.43 6.64
N VAL A 293 24.47 -4.38 6.56
CA VAL A 293 23.67 -4.51 5.33
C VAL A 293 22.84 -3.26 5.08
N THR A 294 22.57 -2.94 3.82
CA THR A 294 21.70 -1.82 3.42
C THR A 294 20.81 -2.24 2.27
N SER A 295 19.55 -1.79 2.24
CA SER A 295 18.62 -2.04 1.14
C SER A 295 19.27 -1.79 -0.22
N ASN A 296 19.16 -2.76 -1.11
CA ASN A 296 19.72 -2.67 -2.46
C ASN A 296 18.82 -1.85 -3.40
N GLU A 297 19.32 -1.53 -4.59
CA GLU A 297 18.64 -0.58 -5.48
C GLU A 297 17.23 -1.06 -5.88
N ASP A 298 17.07 -2.34 -6.25
CA ASP A 298 15.77 -2.95 -6.55
C ASP A 298 14.76 -2.81 -5.39
N THR A 299 15.23 -2.95 -4.15
CA THR A 299 14.42 -2.77 -2.94
C THR A 299 14.08 -1.30 -2.69
N VAL A 300 15.01 -0.38 -2.97
CA VAL A 300 14.77 1.06 -2.84
C VAL A 300 13.79 1.55 -3.90
N GLU A 301 13.97 1.18 -5.16
CA GLU A 301 13.06 1.56 -6.25
C GLU A 301 11.65 1.01 -6.03
N SER A 302 11.51 -0.28 -5.71
CA SER A 302 10.20 -0.90 -5.47
C SER A 302 9.47 -0.24 -4.28
N GLN A 303 10.14 0.01 -3.16
CA GLN A 303 9.52 0.64 -1.99
C GLN A 303 9.25 2.14 -2.20
N VAL A 304 10.11 2.88 -2.92
CA VAL A 304 9.85 4.27 -3.32
C VAL A 304 8.63 4.35 -4.25
N ASN A 305 8.45 3.39 -5.16
CA ASN A 305 7.28 3.34 -6.04
C ASN A 305 6.01 2.96 -5.26
N ALA A 306 6.06 1.98 -4.35
CA ALA A 306 4.94 1.68 -3.46
C ALA A 306 4.53 2.90 -2.60
N ALA A 307 5.50 3.66 -2.07
CA ALA A 307 5.23 4.91 -1.36
C ALA A 307 4.59 5.98 -2.26
N ARG A 308 4.99 6.08 -3.54
CA ARG A 308 4.36 6.97 -4.53
C ARG A 308 2.91 6.56 -4.84
N ASP A 309 2.65 5.28 -5.06
CA ASP A 309 1.30 4.76 -5.34
C ASP A 309 0.35 5.02 -4.16
N GLU A 310 0.82 4.83 -2.92
CA GLU A 310 0.05 5.18 -1.72
C GLU A 310 -0.21 6.69 -1.61
N ARG A 311 0.77 7.54 -1.95
CA ARG A 311 0.64 9.00 -1.97
C ARG A 311 -0.33 9.49 -3.03
N ASP A 312 -0.30 8.92 -4.23
CA ASP A 312 -1.19 9.30 -5.32
C ASP A 312 -2.62 8.76 -5.11
N ARG A 313 -2.77 7.55 -4.54
CA ARG A 313 -4.06 7.07 -4.02
C ARG A 313 -4.62 8.02 -2.97
N LEU A 314 -3.82 8.45 -1.99
CA LEU A 314 -4.24 9.41 -0.98
C LEU A 314 -4.60 10.77 -1.61
N ALA A 315 -3.80 11.29 -2.53
CA ALA A 315 -4.04 12.57 -3.20
C ALA A 315 -5.28 12.54 -4.10
N LEU A 316 -5.56 11.43 -4.79
CA LEU A 316 -6.74 11.25 -5.63
C LEU A 316 -8.03 11.46 -4.81
N TRP A 317 -8.14 10.73 -3.70
CA TRP A 317 -9.35 10.74 -2.87
C TRP A 317 -9.48 11.95 -1.94
N SER A 318 -8.38 12.46 -1.37
CA SER A 318 -8.40 13.59 -0.44
C SER A 318 -8.38 14.97 -1.10
N ARG A 319 -7.89 15.08 -2.35
CA ARG A 319 -7.62 16.36 -3.03
C ARG A 319 -8.17 16.43 -4.45
N VAL A 320 -7.83 15.50 -5.34
CA VAL A 320 -8.19 15.61 -6.77
C VAL A 320 -9.70 15.46 -6.99
N LEU A 321 -10.32 14.41 -6.43
CA LEU A 321 -11.77 14.20 -6.56
C LEU A 321 -12.58 15.31 -5.86
N PRO A 322 -12.29 15.74 -4.62
CA PRO A 322 -12.95 16.91 -4.03
C PRO A 322 -12.84 18.20 -4.86
N ILE A 323 -11.67 18.54 -5.40
CA ILE A 323 -11.48 19.75 -6.20
C ILE A 323 -12.24 19.66 -7.53
N THR A 324 -12.13 18.54 -8.26
CA THR A 324 -12.81 18.37 -9.55
C THR A 324 -14.33 18.32 -9.38
N PHE A 325 -14.85 17.61 -8.38
CA PHE A 325 -16.28 17.60 -8.07
C PHE A 325 -16.79 18.97 -7.62
N THR A 326 -15.99 19.74 -6.87
CA THR A 326 -16.33 21.13 -6.50
C THR A 326 -16.40 22.03 -7.73
N ALA A 327 -15.39 21.99 -8.61
CA ALA A 327 -15.34 22.81 -9.81
C ALA A 327 -16.49 22.49 -10.77
N VAL A 328 -16.69 21.22 -11.11
CA VAL A 328 -17.79 20.78 -11.99
C VAL A 328 -19.16 21.03 -11.33
N GLY A 329 -19.27 20.82 -10.02
CA GLY A 329 -20.49 21.11 -9.26
C GLY A 329 -20.90 22.58 -9.30
N LEU A 330 -19.94 23.51 -9.10
CA LEU A 330 -20.19 24.94 -9.22
C LEU A 330 -20.52 25.36 -10.66
N ILE A 331 -19.80 24.84 -11.66
CA ILE A 331 -20.10 25.10 -13.08
C ILE A 331 -21.50 24.62 -13.44
N ALA A 332 -21.91 23.45 -12.96
CA ALA A 332 -23.26 22.92 -13.16
C ALA A 332 -24.33 23.78 -12.45
N LEU A 333 -24.13 24.19 -11.19
CA LEU A 333 -25.07 25.08 -10.50
C LEU A 333 -25.22 26.44 -11.21
N VAL A 334 -24.12 27.07 -11.64
CA VAL A 334 -24.17 28.36 -12.36
C VAL A 334 -24.79 28.19 -13.74
N GLY A 335 -24.36 27.21 -14.53
CA GLY A 335 -24.88 26.95 -15.87
C GLY A 335 -26.37 26.56 -15.86
N GLY A 336 -26.77 25.68 -14.93
CA GLY A 336 -28.16 25.29 -14.73
C GLY A 336 -29.04 26.45 -14.23
N GLY A 337 -28.53 27.28 -13.32
CA GLY A 337 -29.20 28.50 -12.86
C GLY A 337 -29.40 29.54 -13.97
N LEU A 338 -28.38 29.74 -14.82
CA LEU A 338 -28.48 30.58 -16.02
C LEU A 338 -29.53 30.03 -17.00
N LEU A 339 -29.48 28.74 -17.35
CA LEU A 339 -30.46 28.08 -18.21
C LEU A 339 -31.90 28.19 -17.67
N ALA A 340 -32.08 28.03 -16.36
CA ALA A 340 -33.37 28.25 -15.71
C ALA A 340 -33.84 29.71 -15.87
N SER A 341 -32.95 30.69 -15.62
CA SER A 341 -33.27 32.12 -15.74
C SER A 341 -33.65 32.55 -17.17
N PHE A 342 -32.98 31.99 -18.19
CA PHE A 342 -33.35 32.21 -19.59
C PHE A 342 -34.70 31.57 -19.92
N SER A 343 -34.96 30.34 -19.47
CA SER A 343 -36.24 29.65 -19.71
C SER A 343 -37.44 30.39 -19.13
N LEU A 344 -37.27 31.06 -17.98
CA LEU A 344 -38.29 31.89 -17.35
C LEU A 344 -38.57 33.16 -18.20
N ARG A 345 -37.51 33.85 -18.63
CA ARG A 345 -37.65 35.06 -19.47
C ARG A 345 -38.30 34.79 -20.83
N SER A 346 -38.05 33.62 -21.44
CA SER A 346 -38.70 33.25 -22.71
C SER A 346 -40.21 33.00 -22.58
N GLU A 347 -40.70 32.58 -21.40
CA GLU A 347 -42.15 32.44 -21.17
C GLU A 347 -42.80 33.80 -20.86
N SER A 348 -42.13 34.68 -20.10
CA SER A 348 -42.62 36.05 -19.86
C SER A 348 -42.75 36.91 -21.12
N ALA A 349 -42.14 36.51 -22.24
CA ALA A 349 -42.27 37.15 -23.54
C ALA A 349 -43.37 36.53 -24.44
N LEU A 350 -44.03 35.45 -23.99
CA LEU A 350 -45.12 34.77 -24.70
C LEU A 350 -46.48 34.89 -23.98
N THR A 351 -46.49 35.33 -22.72
CA THR A 351 -47.73 35.67 -22.00
C THR A 351 -48.16 37.10 -22.32
N ASP A 352 -48.95 37.28 -23.37
CA ASP A 352 -49.67 38.52 -23.67
C ASP A 352 -50.74 38.79 -22.59
N PRO A 353 -50.73 39.95 -21.89
CA PRO A 353 -51.74 40.31 -20.90
C PRO A 353 -53.10 40.73 -21.50
N GLY A 354 -53.31 40.62 -22.82
CA GLY A 354 -54.51 41.09 -23.52
C GLY A 354 -55.78 40.22 -23.43
N LEU A 355 -55.72 38.98 -22.92
CA LEU A 355 -56.81 37.99 -23.04
C LEU A 355 -57.46 37.56 -21.70
N ASP A 356 -57.87 38.53 -20.87
CA ASP A 356 -58.72 38.28 -19.69
C ASP A 356 -59.86 39.31 -19.59
N ARG A 357 -60.67 39.40 -20.65
CA ARG A 357 -61.90 40.21 -20.68
C ARG A 357 -62.90 39.73 -21.75
N GLY A 358 -63.81 38.84 -21.37
CA GLY A 358 -64.92 38.40 -22.24
C GLY A 358 -65.62 37.14 -21.74
N ASP A 359 -66.96 37.22 -21.72
CA ASP A 359 -67.91 36.11 -21.80
C ASP A 359 -68.05 35.13 -20.62
N GLN A 360 -68.87 35.53 -19.63
CA GLN A 360 -69.99 34.71 -19.17
C GLN A 360 -71.03 35.53 -18.37
N ASP A 361 -71.97 36.14 -19.09
CA ASP A 361 -73.27 36.54 -18.55
C ASP A 361 -74.35 36.14 -19.58
N PHE A 362 -75.30 35.30 -19.17
CA PHE A 362 -76.32 34.73 -20.06
C PHE A 362 -77.69 34.75 -19.36
N PHE A 363 -78.76 35.01 -20.13
CA PHE A 363 -80.15 35.31 -19.71
C PHE A 363 -80.38 36.70 -19.08
N GLY A 364 -81.27 37.55 -19.64
CA GLY A 364 -81.49 38.90 -19.08
C GLY A 364 -82.72 39.77 -19.46
N ARG A 365 -83.39 39.59 -20.63
CA ARG A 365 -84.64 40.28 -21.06
C ARG A 365 -84.64 41.82 -21.30
N SER A 366 -85.05 42.18 -22.53
CA SER A 366 -86.11 43.18 -22.87
C SER A 366 -85.81 44.70 -22.93
N GLY A 367 -86.34 45.36 -23.98
CA GLY A 367 -86.30 46.81 -24.29
C GLY A 367 -85.42 47.08 -25.53
N LEU A 368 -85.94 47.34 -26.75
CA LEU A 368 -86.74 48.48 -27.24
C LEU A 368 -86.00 49.83 -27.25
N GLU A 369 -85.31 50.17 -28.34
CA GLU A 369 -85.73 51.19 -29.35
C GLU A 369 -84.75 51.27 -30.55
N GLU A 370 -84.91 52.24 -31.46
CA GLU A 370 -84.54 52.16 -32.89
C GLU A 370 -83.18 52.80 -33.33
N PRO A 371 -82.68 52.48 -34.54
CA PRO A 371 -81.34 52.86 -35.02
C PRO A 371 -81.30 54.08 -35.96
N VAL A 372 -80.16 54.78 -36.03
CA VAL A 372 -79.74 55.64 -37.16
C VAL A 372 -78.20 55.74 -37.28
N PRO A 373 -77.61 56.08 -38.45
CA PRO A 373 -76.25 55.63 -38.81
C PRO A 373 -75.28 56.73 -39.30
N GLY A 374 -74.08 56.32 -39.73
CA GLY A 374 -73.15 57.08 -40.57
C GLY A 374 -71.77 57.31 -39.95
N ALA A 375 -70.68 57.48 -40.72
CA ALA A 375 -70.49 57.25 -42.15
C ALA A 375 -68.97 57.18 -42.48
N GLU A 376 -68.61 56.46 -43.56
CA GLU A 376 -67.41 56.63 -44.43
C GLU A 376 -66.00 56.55 -43.77
N ALA A 377 -64.95 55.96 -44.37
CA ALA A 377 -64.76 55.25 -45.65
C ALA A 377 -63.78 54.06 -45.39
N GLU A 378 -63.87 52.90 -46.06
CA GLU A 378 -63.18 52.58 -47.34
C GLU A 378 -61.75 53.19 -47.50
N THR A 379 -60.73 52.46 -47.97
CA THR A 379 -60.71 51.41 -49.01
C THR A 379 -59.66 50.30 -48.77
N GLU A 380 -59.97 49.08 -49.25
CA GLU A 380 -59.15 48.14 -50.07
C GLU A 380 -57.65 47.83 -49.74
N LYS A 381 -57.06 46.67 -50.10
CA LYS A 381 -57.52 45.51 -50.89
C LYS A 381 -56.74 44.23 -50.49
N LEU A 382 -57.44 43.11 -50.41
CA LEU A 382 -56.89 41.74 -50.59
C LEU A 382 -56.71 41.49 -52.12
N PRO A 383 -55.95 40.47 -52.63
CA PRO A 383 -55.87 39.12 -52.05
C PRO A 383 -54.57 38.30 -52.20
N THR A 384 -54.59 37.13 -51.57
CA THR A 384 -53.74 35.95 -51.80
C THR A 384 -53.92 35.36 -53.20
N GLN A 385 -52.89 34.75 -53.79
CA GLN A 385 -53.10 33.66 -54.75
C GLN A 385 -51.97 32.61 -54.82
N ARG A 386 -52.42 31.35 -54.97
CA ARG A 386 -51.76 30.09 -55.39
C ARG A 386 -52.79 29.43 -56.35
N PRO A 387 -52.47 28.34 -57.09
CA PRO A 387 -51.21 27.61 -57.25
C PRO A 387 -50.85 27.38 -58.76
N ASP A 388 -49.84 26.55 -59.10
CA ASP A 388 -50.04 25.18 -59.63
C ASP A 388 -48.76 24.49 -60.18
N LEU A 389 -48.90 23.23 -60.65
CA LEU A 389 -47.85 22.23 -60.89
C LEU A 389 -47.66 21.84 -62.37
N ARG A 390 -46.41 21.45 -62.74
CA ARG A 390 -45.92 20.49 -63.79
C ARG A 390 -44.48 20.89 -64.22
N GLN A 391 -43.47 20.05 -64.48
CA GLN A 391 -43.32 18.67 -65.00
C GLN A 391 -43.49 18.57 -66.53
N GLU A 392 -42.63 17.92 -67.33
CA GLU A 392 -41.29 17.31 -67.10
C GLU A 392 -40.16 18.30 -67.49
N SER A 393 -38.98 18.04 -68.10
CA SER A 393 -38.11 16.87 -68.50
C SER A 393 -36.68 17.43 -68.74
N GLY A 394 -35.58 16.72 -69.07
CA GLY A 394 -35.29 15.30 -69.33
C GLY A 394 -34.02 15.14 -70.23
N GLY A 395 -33.06 14.26 -69.89
CA GLY A 395 -31.80 14.03 -70.65
C GLY A 395 -30.68 13.40 -69.81
N ASP A 396 -29.90 12.45 -70.38
CA ASP A 396 -29.03 11.49 -69.66
C ASP A 396 -27.58 11.41 -70.28
N PRO A 397 -26.57 10.62 -69.79
CA PRO A 397 -25.22 11.15 -69.48
C PRO A 397 -24.12 10.74 -70.50
N PRO A 398 -23.25 9.69 -70.39
CA PRO A 398 -22.89 8.73 -69.31
C PRO A 398 -21.46 8.95 -68.70
N GLY A 399 -21.02 8.09 -67.76
CA GLY A 399 -19.61 7.98 -67.30
C GLY A 399 -19.43 7.83 -65.78
N SER A 400 -19.59 6.67 -65.11
CA SER A 400 -18.88 5.37 -65.21
C SER A 400 -17.36 5.47 -64.95
N ALA A 401 -16.72 4.72 -64.04
CA ALA A 401 -17.13 3.70 -63.07
C ALA A 401 -16.07 3.61 -61.93
N GLY A 402 -16.20 2.86 -60.83
CA GLY A 402 -17.21 1.88 -60.45
C GLY A 402 -17.04 1.36 -58.99
N SER A 403 -17.73 0.26 -58.66
CA SER A 403 -17.80 -0.46 -57.37
C SER A 403 -17.88 -1.98 -57.68
N PRO A 404 -18.10 -2.94 -56.74
CA PRO A 404 -18.14 -2.91 -55.26
C PRO A 404 -17.27 -4.04 -54.62
N GLY A 405 -17.42 -4.32 -53.30
CA GLY A 405 -16.87 -5.55 -52.71
C GLY A 405 -17.02 -5.75 -51.19
N ALA A 406 -17.81 -6.74 -50.79
CA ALA A 406 -17.89 -7.39 -49.46
C ALA A 406 -18.38 -8.85 -49.69
N PRO A 407 -18.45 -9.78 -48.71
CA PRO A 407 -18.12 -9.73 -47.27
C PRO A 407 -17.23 -10.92 -46.80
N GLY A 408 -17.12 -11.18 -45.49
CA GLY A 408 -16.84 -12.54 -44.96
C GLY A 408 -15.79 -12.64 -43.82
N PRO A 409 -16.02 -13.48 -42.78
CA PRO A 409 -15.05 -13.75 -41.70
C PRO A 409 -14.46 -15.18 -41.73
N SER A 410 -13.26 -15.38 -41.17
CA SER A 410 -12.68 -16.72 -40.89
C SER A 410 -11.51 -16.67 -39.89
N GLY A 411 -11.56 -17.48 -38.84
CA GLY A 411 -10.39 -18.20 -38.31
C GLY A 411 -10.35 -19.62 -38.93
N PRO A 412 -9.66 -20.62 -38.34
CA PRO A 412 -8.94 -20.65 -37.06
C PRO A 412 -7.45 -21.07 -37.23
N ASP A 413 -6.72 -21.31 -36.13
CA ASP A 413 -6.28 -22.67 -35.74
C ASP A 413 -5.25 -22.70 -34.59
N GLU A 414 -5.31 -23.79 -33.82
CA GLU A 414 -4.40 -24.19 -32.74
C GLU A 414 -3.47 -25.32 -33.25
N PRO A 415 -2.35 -25.61 -32.57
CA PRO A 415 -1.93 -27.00 -32.47
C PRO A 415 -1.60 -27.45 -31.04
N THR A 416 -2.27 -28.51 -30.60
CA THR A 416 -2.02 -29.24 -29.34
C THR A 416 -1.11 -30.45 -29.58
N GLU A 417 -0.01 -30.61 -28.82
CA GLU A 417 0.73 -31.86 -28.50
C GLU A 417 2.03 -31.49 -27.75
N ALA A 418 2.66 -32.29 -26.89
CA ALA A 418 2.28 -33.53 -26.20
C ALA A 418 3.05 -33.63 -24.86
N GLY A 419 2.60 -34.45 -23.91
CA GLY A 419 3.35 -34.76 -22.68
C GLY A 419 4.38 -35.88 -22.86
N PRO A 420 5.20 -36.17 -21.81
CA PRO A 420 5.31 -37.57 -21.44
C PRO A 420 5.38 -37.88 -19.93
N THR A 421 4.85 -39.06 -19.59
CA THR A 421 5.23 -39.96 -18.47
C THR A 421 5.23 -39.43 -17.02
N GLU A 422 4.22 -39.86 -16.26
CA GLU A 422 4.39 -40.19 -14.84
C GLU A 422 5.38 -41.37 -14.67
N SER A 423 6.11 -41.39 -13.56
CA SER A 423 6.91 -42.55 -13.13
C SER A 423 6.63 -42.87 -11.65
N ASN A 424 5.85 -43.92 -11.40
CA ASN A 424 5.56 -44.39 -10.05
C ASN A 424 6.83 -44.91 -9.34
N PRO A 425 7.07 -44.57 -8.06
CA PRO A 425 7.98 -45.33 -7.22
C PRO A 425 7.38 -46.70 -6.85
N PRO A 426 8.21 -47.75 -6.69
CA PRO A 426 7.72 -49.07 -6.28
C PRO A 426 7.31 -49.11 -4.80
N GLY A 427 6.39 -50.02 -4.46
CA GLY A 427 5.97 -50.30 -3.09
C GLY A 427 7.02 -51.04 -2.26
N PRO A 428 6.79 -51.22 -0.95
CA PRO A 428 7.76 -51.82 -0.03
C PRO A 428 7.98 -53.31 -0.31
N HIS A 429 9.23 -53.75 -0.18
CA HIS A 429 9.56 -55.17 -0.10
C HIS A 429 9.41 -55.67 1.34
N ASP A 430 8.88 -56.89 1.46
CA ASP A 430 8.80 -57.62 2.72
C ASP A 430 10.15 -58.22 3.14
N ARG A 431 10.18 -58.62 4.42
CA ARG A 431 11.26 -59.22 5.21
C ARG A 431 11.97 -60.40 4.53
N GLU A 432 13.27 -60.54 4.81
CA GLU A 432 13.84 -61.61 5.65
C GLU A 432 14.95 -61.04 6.54
#